data_AF-A0A2X1IMJ0-F1
#
_entry.id   AF-A0A2X1IMJ0-F1
#
_cell.length_a   1.000
_cell.length_b   1.000
_cell.length_c   1.000
_cell.angle_alpha   90.00
_cell.angle_beta   90.00
_cell.angle_gamma   90.00
#
_symmetry.space_group_name_H-M   'P 1'
#
loop_
_entity.id
_entity.type
_entity.pdbx_description
1 polymer ?
#
loop_
_entity_poly.entity_id
_entity_poly.type
_entity_poly.pdbx_seq_one_letter_code
_entity_poly.pdbx_strand_id
1 'polypeptide(L)'
;MKLVHMASGLAVAIALAACADKSADIQTPAPAANTSISATQQPAIQQPNVSGTVWIRQKVALPPDAVLTVTLSDASLADAPSKVLAQKAVRTEGKQSPFSFVLPFNPADVQPNARILLSAAITVNDKLVFITDTVQPVINQGGTKADLTLVPVQQTAVPVQASGAQRLPYLRLHQLR
;
A
#
# COMPACT_ATOMS: atom_id res chain seq x y z
N MET A 1 40.81 -34.73 11.91
CA MET A 1 42.27 -34.55 11.71
C MET A 1 42.67 -35.16 10.38
N LYS A 2 43.01 -34.35 9.37
CA LYS A 2 44.12 -34.61 8.41
C LYS A 2 44.34 -33.38 7.51
N LEU A 3 45.47 -32.71 7.74
CA LEU A 3 46.11 -31.71 6.87
C LEU A 3 47.01 -32.44 5.86
N VAL A 4 47.21 -31.86 4.67
CA VAL A 4 48.50 -31.44 4.04
C VAL A 4 48.30 -31.25 2.51
N HIS A 5 48.35 -30.00 2.00
CA HIS A 5 49.43 -29.30 1.28
C HIS A 5 49.78 -29.81 -0.14
N MET A 6 49.83 -28.89 -1.12
CA MET A 6 50.98 -28.65 -2.03
C MET A 6 50.68 -27.46 -2.98
N ALA A 7 51.72 -26.70 -3.28
CA ALA A 7 51.72 -25.31 -3.78
C ALA A 7 52.06 -25.19 -5.29
N SER A 8 52.18 -23.93 -5.74
CA SER A 8 52.85 -23.44 -6.97
C SER A 8 51.91 -23.21 -8.18
N GLY A 9 51.89 -22.06 -8.87
CA GLY A 9 52.70 -20.85 -8.82
C GLY A 9 52.49 -20.03 -10.12
N LEU A 10 53.09 -18.83 -10.12
CA LEU A 10 53.55 -18.01 -11.26
C LEU A 10 52.90 -16.62 -11.43
N ALA A 11 53.78 -15.63 -11.34
CA ALA A 11 53.56 -14.19 -11.31
C ALA A 11 53.61 -13.54 -12.71
N VAL A 12 53.00 -12.36 -12.86
CA VAL A 12 53.42 -11.34 -13.85
C VAL A 12 53.21 -9.94 -13.25
N ALA A 13 54.29 -9.17 -13.16
CA ALA A 13 54.33 -7.75 -12.81
C ALA A 13 54.12 -6.86 -14.07
N ILE A 14 53.93 -5.54 -13.92
CA ILE A 14 54.69 -4.47 -14.61
C ILE A 14 54.07 -3.07 -14.36
N ALA A 15 54.93 -2.22 -13.77
CA ALA A 15 55.24 -0.80 -13.98
C ALA A 15 54.25 0.37 -13.75
N LEU A 16 54.90 1.46 -13.33
CA LEU A 16 54.46 2.72 -12.76
C LEU A 16 54.12 3.78 -13.81
N ALA A 17 53.21 4.70 -13.49
CA ALA A 17 53.23 6.06 -14.03
C ALA A 17 52.99 7.07 -12.89
N ALA A 18 53.97 7.97 -12.74
CA ALA A 18 54.04 9.05 -11.78
C ALA A 18 53.12 10.23 -12.17
N CYS A 19 52.70 11.03 -11.19
CA CYS A 19 52.74 12.49 -11.25
C CYS A 19 52.60 13.10 -9.85
N ALA A 20 53.33 14.20 -9.67
CA ALA A 20 53.84 14.75 -8.43
C ALA A 20 52.90 15.75 -7.72
N ASP A 21 52.86 15.60 -6.40
CA ASP A 21 53.00 16.57 -5.31
C ASP A 21 52.42 18.01 -5.41
N LYS A 22 51.50 18.32 -4.48
CA LYS A 22 51.55 19.58 -3.71
C LYS A 22 50.98 19.38 -2.28
N SER A 23 51.89 19.49 -1.32
CA SER A 23 51.85 19.53 0.16
C SER A 23 50.63 20.21 0.80
N ALA A 24 50.21 20.01 2.05
CA ALA A 24 50.56 19.15 3.20
C ALA A 24 49.46 19.37 4.27
N ASP A 25 49.11 18.36 5.07
CA ASP A 25 49.08 18.40 6.55
C ASP A 25 48.70 17.00 7.10
N ILE A 26 49.28 16.64 8.25
CA ILE A 26 49.40 15.28 8.80
C ILE A 26 48.33 15.02 9.86
N GLN A 27 47.59 13.90 9.76
CA GLN A 27 47.29 13.07 10.95
C GLN A 27 46.86 11.64 10.58
N THR A 28 47.49 10.68 11.24
CA THR A 28 47.51 9.23 11.02
C THR A 28 46.22 8.52 11.44
N PRO A 29 45.66 7.65 10.58
CA PRO A 29 44.86 6.50 11.04
C PRO A 29 45.41 5.17 10.52
N ALA A 30 45.32 4.14 11.35
CA ALA A 30 45.67 2.75 11.07
C ALA A 30 45.09 2.21 9.74
N PRO A 31 45.75 1.27 9.05
CA PRO A 31 45.24 0.67 7.83
C PRO A 31 44.17 -0.37 8.15
N ALA A 32 42.93 0.08 8.35
CA ALA A 32 41.78 -0.74 8.00
C ALA A 32 41.54 -0.58 6.50
N ALA A 33 41.56 -1.70 5.79
CA ALA A 33 41.31 -1.78 4.36
C ALA A 33 39.89 -1.30 4.05
N ASN A 34 39.74 0.01 3.87
CA ASN A 34 38.54 0.63 3.34
C ASN A 34 38.59 0.46 1.83
N THR A 35 38.33 -0.76 1.36
CA THR A 35 37.83 -0.95 0.00
C THR A 35 36.54 -0.15 -0.08
N SER A 36 36.60 0.99 -0.73
CA SER A 36 35.43 1.70 -1.22
C SER A 36 34.70 0.74 -2.15
N ILE A 37 33.78 -0.03 -1.56
CA ILE A 37 32.62 -0.56 -2.25
C ILE A 37 31.91 0.68 -2.79
N SER A 38 32.20 1.01 -4.05
CA SER A 38 31.22 1.63 -4.92
C SER A 38 29.99 0.78 -4.77
N ALA A 39 29.08 1.22 -3.90
CA ALA A 39 27.81 0.57 -3.69
C ALA A 39 27.20 0.50 -5.08
N THR A 40 27.11 -0.71 -5.61
CA THR A 40 26.23 -1.04 -6.70
C THR A 40 24.89 -0.46 -6.29
N GLN A 41 24.53 0.66 -6.91
CA GLN A 41 23.15 1.11 -7.00
C GLN A 41 22.46 0.00 -7.77
N GLN A 42 22.08 -1.05 -7.03
CA GLN A 42 21.06 -1.99 -7.42
C GLN A 42 19.92 -1.08 -7.89
N PRO A 43 19.48 -1.14 -9.15
CA PRO A 43 18.24 -0.48 -9.51
C PRO A 43 17.21 -1.08 -8.57
N ALA A 44 16.75 -0.30 -7.60
CA ALA A 44 15.63 -0.70 -6.76
C ALA A 44 14.53 -0.96 -7.78
N ILE A 45 14.20 -2.23 -8.02
CA ILE A 45 13.11 -2.61 -8.90
C ILE A 45 11.91 -1.87 -8.34
N GLN A 46 11.52 -0.78 -9.00
CA GLN A 46 10.46 0.07 -8.51
C GLN A 46 9.19 -0.74 -8.68
N GLN A 47 8.70 -1.30 -7.57
CA GLN A 47 7.43 -1.99 -7.54
C GLN A 47 6.38 -1.05 -8.16
N PRO A 48 5.59 -1.52 -9.14
CA PRO A 48 4.51 -0.70 -9.66
C PRO A 48 3.59 -0.30 -8.52
N ASN A 49 3.18 0.96 -8.54
CA ASN A 49 2.45 1.56 -7.45
C ASN A 49 1.37 2.50 -8.00
N VAL A 50 0.29 2.62 -7.24
CA VAL A 50 -0.72 3.65 -7.43
C VAL A 50 -0.45 4.76 -6.44
N SER A 51 -0.43 6.01 -6.90
CA SER A 51 -0.17 7.19 -6.08
C SER A 51 -1.21 8.26 -6.29
N GLY A 52 -1.29 9.21 -5.36
CA GLY A 52 -2.20 10.33 -5.48
C GLY A 52 -2.43 11.05 -4.17
N THR A 53 -3.48 11.83 -4.15
CA THR A 53 -3.82 12.70 -3.02
C THR A 53 -5.23 12.41 -2.52
N VAL A 54 -5.38 12.30 -1.21
CA VAL A 54 -6.66 12.15 -0.53
C VAL A 54 -7.08 13.50 0.04
N TRP A 55 -8.23 13.98 -0.41
CA TRP A 55 -8.87 15.21 0.01
C TRP A 55 -10.08 14.93 0.89
N ILE A 56 -10.40 15.83 1.81
CA ILE A 56 -11.65 15.79 2.57
C ILE A 56 -12.51 16.97 2.15
N ARG A 57 -13.75 16.71 1.73
CA ARG A 57 -14.66 17.76 1.23
C ARG A 57 -15.04 18.79 2.31
N GLN A 58 -15.08 18.37 3.56
CA GLN A 58 -15.49 19.21 4.69
C GLN A 58 -14.29 19.82 5.42
N LYS A 59 -14.48 21.03 5.94
CA LYS A 59 -13.52 21.68 6.85
C LYS A 59 -13.71 21.12 8.25
N VAL A 60 -13.01 20.03 8.53
CA VAL A 60 -13.07 19.31 9.82
C VAL A 60 -11.66 18.91 10.24
N ALA A 61 -11.37 19.03 11.53
CA ALA A 61 -10.11 18.58 12.09
C ALA A 61 -10.18 17.08 12.36
N LEU A 62 -9.27 16.31 11.76
CA LEU A 62 -9.09 14.91 12.12
C LEU A 62 -8.38 14.78 13.46
N PRO A 63 -8.86 13.88 14.34
CA PRO A 63 -8.18 13.61 15.60
C PRO A 63 -6.87 12.82 15.35
N PRO A 64 -5.93 12.82 16.31
CA PRO A 64 -4.61 12.23 16.11
C PRO A 64 -4.61 10.70 16.00
N ASP A 65 -5.64 10.05 16.51
CA ASP A 65 -5.88 8.61 16.46
C ASP A 65 -6.58 8.16 15.17
N ALA A 66 -6.90 9.07 14.24
CA ALA A 66 -7.54 8.71 12.99
C ALA A 66 -6.60 7.87 12.10
N VAL A 67 -7.15 6.86 11.45
CA VAL A 67 -6.43 5.95 10.55
C VAL A 67 -7.00 6.10 9.14
N LEU A 68 -6.17 6.58 8.22
CA LEU A 68 -6.46 6.59 6.80
C LEU A 68 -6.09 5.23 6.20
N THR A 69 -7.08 4.55 5.63
CA THR A 69 -6.92 3.29 4.94
C THR A 69 -7.20 3.48 3.46
N VAL A 70 -6.20 3.26 2.62
CA VAL A 70 -6.34 3.25 1.16
C VAL A 70 -6.35 1.81 0.68
N THR A 71 -7.32 1.46 -0.16
CA THR A 71 -7.57 0.10 -0.62
C THR A 71 -7.64 0.07 -2.14
N LEU A 72 -6.90 -0.86 -2.72
CA LEU A 72 -6.97 -1.23 -4.13
C LEU A 72 -7.72 -2.56 -4.21
N SER A 73 -8.80 -2.58 -4.99
CA SER A 73 -9.68 -3.75 -5.10
C SER A 73 -10.01 -4.08 -6.54
N ASP A 74 -10.20 -5.36 -6.83
CA ASP A 74 -10.69 -5.89 -8.10
C ASP A 74 -12.21 -6.12 -7.99
N ALA A 75 -12.97 -5.37 -8.77
CA ALA A 75 -14.44 -5.44 -8.86
C ALA A 75 -14.90 -5.90 -10.26
N SER A 76 -14.15 -6.81 -10.86
CA SER A 76 -14.47 -7.37 -12.19
C SER A 76 -15.68 -8.29 -12.18
N LEU A 77 -15.96 -8.92 -11.04
CA LEU A 77 -17.11 -9.79 -10.85
C LEU A 77 -18.27 -8.94 -10.28
N ALA A 78 -19.33 -8.80 -11.05
CA ALA A 78 -20.48 -7.96 -10.67
C ALA A 78 -21.24 -8.51 -9.44
N ASP A 79 -21.28 -9.84 -9.30
CA ASP A 79 -22.09 -10.54 -8.28
C ASP A 79 -21.24 -11.09 -7.11
N ALA A 80 -19.98 -10.68 -7.01
CA ALA A 80 -19.08 -11.12 -5.95
C ALA A 80 -18.49 -9.94 -5.19
N PRO A 81 -18.13 -10.11 -3.90
CA PRO A 81 -17.38 -9.11 -3.17
C PRO A 81 -16.06 -8.78 -3.88
N SER A 82 -15.70 -7.50 -3.92
CA SER A 82 -14.43 -7.07 -4.52
C SER A 82 -13.24 -7.70 -3.80
N LYS A 83 -12.29 -8.25 -4.57
CA LYS A 83 -11.05 -8.83 -4.03
C LYS A 83 -10.07 -7.71 -3.71
N VAL A 84 -9.56 -7.64 -2.47
CA VAL A 84 -8.52 -6.66 -2.12
C VAL A 84 -7.18 -7.12 -2.71
N LEU A 85 -6.56 -6.27 -3.52
CA LEU A 85 -5.25 -6.52 -4.13
C LEU A 85 -4.11 -5.92 -3.31
N ALA A 86 -4.33 -4.72 -2.77
CA ALA A 86 -3.39 -4.04 -1.90
C ALA A 86 -4.14 -3.12 -0.95
N GLN A 87 -3.62 -2.96 0.26
CA GLN A 87 -4.21 -2.08 1.26
C GLN A 87 -3.09 -1.46 2.08
N LYS A 88 -3.26 -0.19 2.44
CA LYS A 88 -2.33 0.54 3.31
C LYS A 88 -3.10 1.37 4.32
N ALA A 89 -2.84 1.11 5.59
CA ALA A 89 -3.35 1.89 6.70
C ALA A 89 -2.23 2.78 7.26
N VAL A 90 -2.52 4.07 7.46
CA VAL A 90 -1.59 5.06 7.99
C VAL A 90 -2.32 5.91 9.02
N ARG A 91 -1.72 6.09 10.20
CA ARG A 91 -2.24 7.03 11.20
C ARG A 91 -2.03 8.45 10.70
N THR A 92 -3.04 9.30 10.83
CA THR A 92 -2.95 10.70 10.39
C THR A 92 -2.12 11.52 11.36
N GLU A 93 -2.00 11.13 12.63
CA GLU A 93 -1.19 11.80 13.65
C GLU A 93 -1.54 13.29 13.80
N GLY A 94 -2.79 13.65 13.54
CA GLY A 94 -3.29 15.02 13.60
C GLY A 94 -2.97 15.85 12.35
N LYS A 95 -2.27 15.28 11.37
CA LYS A 95 -2.13 15.89 10.03
C LYS A 95 -3.50 16.06 9.41
N GLN A 96 -3.66 17.14 8.66
CA GLN A 96 -4.90 17.47 7.98
C GLN A 96 -4.77 17.24 6.48
N SER A 97 -5.92 17.06 5.82
CA SER A 97 -6.01 16.97 4.36
C SER A 97 -5.30 18.17 3.70
N PRO A 98 -4.57 17.97 2.59
CA PRO A 98 -4.47 16.75 1.79
C PRO A 98 -3.47 15.69 2.31
N PHE A 99 -3.79 14.41 2.08
CA PHE A 99 -2.87 13.29 2.37
C PHE A 99 -2.34 12.65 1.09
N SER A 100 -1.03 12.70 0.88
CA SER A 100 -0.40 11.98 -0.22
C SER A 100 -0.21 10.50 0.14
N PHE A 101 -0.47 9.61 -0.81
CA PHE A 101 -0.24 8.18 -0.64
C PHE A 101 0.52 7.57 -1.81
N VAL A 102 1.20 6.47 -1.49
CA VAL A 102 1.82 5.56 -2.45
C VAL A 102 1.45 4.15 -1.99
N LEU A 103 0.76 3.43 -2.85
CA LEU A 103 0.25 2.08 -2.64
C LEU A 103 0.91 1.14 -3.66
N PRO A 104 1.99 0.43 -3.26
CA PRO A 104 2.59 -0.59 -4.10
C PRO A 104 1.63 -1.77 -4.29
N PHE A 105 1.66 -2.38 -5.46
CA PHE A 105 0.89 -3.59 -5.76
C PHE A 105 1.73 -4.58 -6.56
N ASN A 106 1.30 -5.84 -6.60
CA ASN A 106 1.90 -6.86 -7.42
C ASN A 106 1.16 -6.93 -8.77
N PRO A 107 1.84 -6.68 -9.91
CA PRO A 107 1.17 -6.67 -11.22
C PRO A 107 0.66 -8.06 -11.62
N ALA A 108 1.21 -9.13 -11.06
CA ALA A 108 0.73 -10.50 -11.32
C ALA A 108 -0.67 -10.77 -10.75
N ASP A 109 -1.12 -9.98 -9.76
CA ASP A 109 -2.45 -10.09 -9.18
C ASP A 109 -3.52 -9.31 -9.96
N VAL A 110 -3.12 -8.50 -10.95
CA VAL A 110 -4.01 -7.68 -11.76
C VAL A 110 -4.30 -8.39 -13.09
N GLN A 111 -5.56 -8.76 -13.31
CA GLN A 111 -5.96 -9.35 -14.58
C GLN A 111 -6.02 -8.27 -15.69
N PRO A 112 -5.68 -8.61 -16.95
CA PRO A 112 -5.64 -7.64 -18.06
C PRO A 112 -6.95 -6.87 -18.30
N ASN A 113 -8.09 -7.52 -18.07
CA ASN A 113 -9.42 -6.93 -18.27
C ASN A 113 -10.13 -6.63 -16.94
N ALA A 114 -9.39 -6.59 -15.83
CA ALA A 114 -10.00 -6.36 -14.53
C ALA A 114 -10.41 -4.90 -14.32
N ARG A 115 -11.54 -4.70 -13.64
CA ARG A 115 -11.98 -3.40 -13.14
C ARG A 115 -11.34 -3.14 -11.77
N ILE A 116 -10.18 -2.50 -11.79
CA ILE A 116 -9.47 -2.16 -10.56
C ILE A 116 -9.97 -0.83 -10.02
N LEU A 117 -10.44 -0.83 -8.78
CA LEU A 117 -11.00 0.32 -8.09
C LEU A 117 -10.11 0.72 -6.92
N LEU A 118 -9.87 2.02 -6.83
CA LEU A 118 -9.21 2.67 -5.72
C LEU A 118 -10.26 3.32 -4.80
N SER A 119 -10.17 3.03 -3.51
CA SER A 119 -11.00 3.63 -2.47
C SER A 119 -10.17 3.98 -1.24
N ALA A 120 -10.69 4.89 -0.42
CA ALA A 120 -10.10 5.25 0.85
C ALA A 120 -11.19 5.45 1.90
N ALA A 121 -10.81 5.19 3.15
CA ALA A 121 -11.66 5.29 4.31
C ALA A 121 -10.85 5.86 5.48
N ILE A 122 -11.48 6.65 6.33
CA ILE A 122 -10.90 7.09 7.60
C ILE A 122 -11.72 6.52 8.73
N THR A 123 -11.04 5.85 9.65
CA THR A 123 -11.62 5.32 10.88
C THR A 123 -11.07 6.06 12.09
N VAL A 124 -11.91 6.34 13.08
CA VAL A 124 -11.56 6.95 14.36
C VAL A 124 -12.14 6.06 15.44
N ASN A 125 -11.32 5.57 16.37
CA ASN A 125 -11.75 4.58 17.38
C ASN A 125 -12.53 3.40 16.76
N ASP A 126 -11.97 2.82 15.69
CA ASP A 126 -12.57 1.72 14.90
C ASP A 126 -13.94 2.01 14.25
N LYS A 127 -14.42 3.27 14.31
CA LYS A 127 -15.63 3.71 13.64
C LYS A 127 -15.28 4.39 12.32
N LEU A 128 -15.87 3.93 11.23
CA LEU A 128 -15.79 4.60 9.94
C LEU A 128 -16.45 5.98 10.03
N VAL A 129 -15.68 7.03 9.75
CA VAL A 129 -16.14 8.43 9.83
C VAL A 129 -16.14 9.11 8.47
N PHE A 130 -15.18 8.78 7.61
CA PHE A 130 -15.14 9.26 6.22
C PHE A 130 -14.91 8.10 5.25
N ILE A 131 -15.50 8.20 4.07
CA ILE A 131 -15.31 7.26 2.97
C ILE A 131 -15.17 8.04 1.66
N THR A 132 -14.47 7.48 0.68
CA THR A 132 -14.42 8.03 -0.67
C THR A 132 -15.82 8.21 -1.24
N ASP A 133 -16.07 9.40 -1.81
CA ASP A 133 -17.35 9.76 -2.46
C ASP A 133 -17.60 8.90 -3.70
N THR A 134 -16.62 8.89 -4.62
CA THR A 134 -16.65 8.11 -5.85
C THR A 134 -15.37 7.29 -5.96
N VAL A 135 -15.51 5.96 -5.99
CA VAL A 135 -14.39 5.05 -6.24
C VAL A 135 -13.80 5.32 -7.63
N GLN A 136 -12.47 5.34 -7.71
CA GLN A 136 -11.77 5.70 -8.95
C GLN A 136 -11.24 4.45 -9.66
N PRO A 137 -11.56 4.24 -10.95
CA PRO A 137 -10.92 3.18 -11.72
C PRO A 137 -9.45 3.52 -11.96
N VAL A 138 -8.56 2.56 -11.75
CA VAL A 138 -7.11 2.73 -11.91
C VAL A 138 -6.50 1.56 -12.69
N ILE A 139 -5.23 1.67 -13.05
CA ILE A 139 -4.42 0.70 -13.78
C ILE A 139 -4.97 0.48 -15.21
N ASN A 140 -5.93 -0.44 -15.38
CA ASN A 140 -6.46 -0.82 -16.70
C ASN A 140 -7.36 0.27 -17.31
N GLN A 141 -7.99 1.12 -16.48
CA GLN A 141 -9.00 2.09 -16.91
C GLN A 141 -8.69 3.54 -16.51
N GLY A 142 -7.55 3.80 -15.85
CA GLY A 142 -7.26 5.13 -15.28
C GLY A 142 -5.80 5.43 -14.94
N GLY A 143 -4.85 4.59 -15.36
CA GLY A 143 -3.42 4.78 -15.06
C GLY A 143 -3.06 4.59 -13.58
N THR A 144 -1.86 5.00 -13.18
CA THR A 144 -1.31 4.76 -11.82
C THR A 144 -1.40 5.97 -10.90
N LYS A 145 -2.08 7.04 -11.31
CA LYS A 145 -2.25 8.25 -10.51
C LYS A 145 -3.72 8.63 -10.42
N ALA A 146 -4.25 8.72 -9.20
CA ALA A 146 -5.64 9.08 -8.96
C ALA A 146 -5.82 9.79 -7.62
N ASP A 147 -6.56 10.90 -7.64
CA ASP A 147 -6.93 11.63 -6.44
C ASP A 147 -8.30 11.15 -5.93
N LEU A 148 -8.45 11.15 -4.60
CA LEU A 148 -9.68 10.73 -3.93
C LEU A 148 -10.25 11.89 -3.14
N THR A 149 -11.58 12.02 -3.14
CA THR A 149 -12.28 12.94 -2.25
C THR A 149 -13.13 12.14 -1.27
N LEU A 150 -12.97 12.45 0.02
CA LEU A 150 -13.69 11.80 1.11
C LEU A 150 -14.83 12.68 1.59
N VAL A 151 -15.92 12.00 1.91
CA VAL A 151 -17.15 12.56 2.49
C VAL A 151 -17.48 11.81 3.77
N PRO A 152 -18.19 12.43 4.72
CA PRO A 152 -18.65 11.74 5.91
C PRO A 152 -19.57 10.59 5.54
N VAL A 153 -19.49 9.51 6.31
CA VAL A 153 -20.52 8.47 6.20
C VAL A 153 -21.84 9.00 6.75
N GLN A 154 -22.89 8.92 5.94
CA GLN A 154 -24.25 9.03 6.46
C GLN A 154 -24.62 7.65 7.00
N GLN A 155 -24.73 7.53 8.32
CA GLN A 155 -25.19 6.31 8.98
C GLN A 155 -26.70 6.14 8.76
N THR A 156 -27.11 5.87 7.53
CA THR A 156 -28.47 5.43 7.26
C THR A 156 -28.56 3.99 7.73
N ALA A 157 -29.23 3.76 8.86
CA ALA A 157 -29.51 2.42 9.34
C ALA A 157 -30.21 1.66 8.20
N VAL A 158 -29.55 0.65 7.64
CA VAL A 158 -30.17 -0.24 6.64
C VAL A 158 -31.31 -0.93 7.38
N PRO A 159 -32.59 -0.69 7.02
CA PRO A 159 -33.68 -1.43 7.62
C PRO A 159 -33.52 -2.88 7.15
N VAL A 160 -33.00 -3.72 8.03
CA VAL A 160 -33.14 -5.16 7.88
C VAL A 160 -34.64 -5.42 7.89
N GLN A 161 -35.22 -5.63 6.71
CA GLN A 161 -36.57 -6.13 6.58
C GLN A 161 -36.57 -7.49 7.28
N ALA A 162 -36.99 -7.50 8.54
CA ALA A 162 -37.35 -8.72 9.23
C ALA A 162 -38.48 -9.33 8.38
N SER A 163 -38.13 -10.29 7.53
CA SER A 163 -39.07 -11.18 6.87
C SER A 163 -39.69 -12.06 7.95
N GLY A 164 -40.56 -11.45 8.76
CA GLY A 164 -41.35 -12.09 9.78
C GLY A 164 -42.27 -13.08 9.11
N ALA A 165 -42.06 -14.34 9.45
CA ALA A 165 -42.87 -15.49 9.12
C ALA A 165 -44.36 -15.13 8.99
N GLN A 166 -44.93 -15.41 7.81
CA GLN A 166 -46.37 -15.51 7.64
C GLN A 166 -46.88 -16.59 8.59
N ARG A 167 -47.43 -16.17 9.74
CA ARG A 167 -48.26 -17.01 10.59
C ARG A 167 -49.49 -17.40 9.78
N LEU A 168 -49.53 -18.64 9.31
CA LEU A 168 -50.75 -19.28 8.81
C LEU A 168 -51.75 -19.33 9.99
N PRO A 169 -52.94 -18.72 9.91
CA PRO A 169 -53.98 -18.94 10.89
C PRO A 169 -54.55 -20.34 10.70
N TYR A 170 -54.20 -21.25 11.59
CA TYR A 170 -54.88 -22.53 11.78
C TYR A 170 -56.30 -22.25 12.32
N LEU A 171 -57.29 -22.10 11.42
CA LEU A 171 -58.69 -21.96 11.83
C LEU A 171 -59.35 -23.34 11.97
N ARG A 172 -59.15 -23.90 13.17
CA ARG A 172 -60.11 -24.59 14.04
C ARG A 172 -61.36 -25.20 13.37
N LEU A 173 -61.34 -26.53 13.24
CA LEU A 173 -62.55 -27.37 13.19
C LEU A 173 -63.43 -27.07 14.43
N HIS A 174 -64.60 -26.48 14.20
CA HIS A 174 -65.71 -26.55 15.15
C HIS A 174 -66.96 -27.04 14.42
N GLN A 175 -67.49 -28.13 14.97
CA GLN A 175 -68.80 -28.71 14.72
C GLN A 175 -69.90 -27.64 14.58
N LEU A 176 -70.89 -27.89 13.72
CA LEU A 176 -72.31 -27.80 14.07
C LEU A 176 -73.21 -28.34 12.95
N ARG A 177 -74.02 -29.34 13.34
CA ARG A 177 -75.19 -29.99 12.71
C ARG A 177 -74.96 -30.98 11.58
#